data_AF-A0A317MF19-F1
#
_entry.id   AF-A0A317MF19-F1
#
_cell.length_a   1.000
_cell.length_b   1.000
_cell.length_c   1.000
_cell.angle_alpha   90.00
_cell.angle_beta   90.00
_cell.angle_gamma   90.00
#
_symmetry.space_group_name_H-M   'P 1'
#
loop_
_entity.id
_entity.type
_entity.pdbx_description
1 polymer ?
#
loop_
_entity_poly.entity_id
_entity_poly.type
_entity_poly.pdbx_seq_one_letter_code
_entity_poly.pdbx_strand_id
1 'polypeptide(L)' 'MMTDGWKKSTYSNGTGGDCVEACATGQGAAVRDTQHRHLSQLDASAAEWEAFVAAVRL' A
#
# COMPACT_ATOMS: atom_id res chain seq x y z
N MET A 1 7.23 -7.42 -14.81
CA MET A 1 7.12 -7.71 -13.36
C MET A 1 5.63 -7.61 -13.04
N MET A 2 5.00 -8.75 -12.82
CA MET A 2 3.56 -8.97 -13.01
C MET A 2 2.73 -8.13 -12.04
N THR A 3 1.98 -7.16 -12.56
CA THR A 3 1.13 -6.23 -11.80
C THR A 3 -0.21 -6.88 -11.50
N ASP A 4 -0.20 -7.71 -10.47
CA ASP A 4 -1.35 -8.32 -9.81
C ASP A 4 -2.14 -7.27 -8.99
N GLY A 5 -2.49 -6.15 -9.60
CA GLY A 5 -3.19 -5.02 -8.96
C GLY A 5 -2.35 -4.09 -8.08
N TRP A 6 -1.10 -4.44 -7.75
CA TRP A 6 -0.19 -3.62 -6.93
C TRP A 6 0.34 -2.39 -7.65
N LYS A 7 0.30 -1.24 -6.97
CA LYS A 7 0.85 0.05 -7.41
C LYS A 7 1.91 0.51 -6.42
N LYS A 8 3.14 0.71 -6.92
CA LYS A 8 4.24 1.28 -6.15
C LYS A 8 4.08 2.79 -6.02
N SER A 9 4.35 3.34 -4.84
CA SER A 9 4.38 4.78 -4.61
C SER A 9 5.50 5.47 -5.41
N THR A 10 5.20 6.64 -5.97
CA THR A 10 6.19 7.50 -6.65
C THR A 10 7.18 8.14 -5.68
N TYR A 11 6.86 8.17 -4.39
CA TYR A 11 7.74 8.68 -3.33
C TYR A 11 8.82 7.66 -2.90
N SER A 12 8.69 6.40 -3.33
CA SER A 12 9.65 5.33 -3.05
C SER A 12 10.88 5.44 -3.96
N ASN A 13 11.71 6.46 -3.71
CA ASN A 13 12.99 6.68 -4.37
C ASN A 13 14.13 6.02 -3.57
N GLY A 14 15.15 5.50 -4.28
CA GLY A 14 16.25 4.70 -3.69
C GLY A 14 17.21 5.47 -2.78
N THR A 15 16.88 6.72 -2.43
CA THR A 15 17.65 7.63 -1.58
C THR A 15 17.14 7.68 -0.14
N GLY A 16 16.50 6.60 0.32
CA GLY A 16 15.97 6.47 1.68
C GLY A 16 14.50 6.84 1.85
N GLY A 17 13.72 6.88 0.76
CA GLY A 17 12.27 7.05 0.84
C GLY A 17 11.56 5.76 1.24
N ASP A 18 10.46 5.88 1.98
CA ASP A 18 9.63 4.76 2.41
C ASP A 18 9.12 3.98 1.18
N CYS A 19 9.54 2.73 1.09
CA CYS A 19 9.32 1.86 -0.06
C CYS A 19 7.97 1.14 0.07
N VAL A 20 6.88 1.74 -0.41
CA VAL A 20 5.52 1.20 -0.23
C VAL A 20 4.82 0.87 -1.56
N GLU A 21 4.05 -0.21 -1.55
CA GLU A 21 3.07 -0.54 -2.59
C GLU A 21 1.69 -0.71 -1.96
N ALA A 22 0.65 -0.36 -2.72
CA ALA A 22 -0.73 -0.61 -2.32
C ALA A 22 -1.51 -1.27 -3.46
N CYS A 23 -2.53 -2.07 -3.12
CA CYS A 23 -3.49 -2.60 -4.09
C CYS A 23 -4.92 -2.50 -3.55
N ALA A 24 -5.88 -2.40 -4.45
CA ALA A 24 -7.29 -2.61 -4.12
C ALA A 24 -7.57 -4.11 -4.08
N THR A 25 -8.28 -4.57 -3.06
CA THR A 25 -8.72 -5.96 -2.92
C THR A 25 -10.24 -6.03 -3.05
N GLY A 26 -10.80 -7.23 -3.14
CA GLY A 26 -12.25 -7.40 -3.11
C GLY A 26 -12.92 -7.01 -1.79
N GLN A 27 -12.14 -6.72 -0.74
CA GLN A 27 -12.65 -6.43 0.62
C GLN A 27 -12.17 -5.07 1.17
N GLY A 28 -11.32 -4.36 0.43
CA GLY A 28 -10.73 -3.09 0.84
C GLY A 28 -9.41 -2.81 0.14
N ALA A 29 -8.35 -2.60 0.92
CA ALA A 29 -7.01 -2.31 0.41
C ALA A 29 -5.94 -3.10 1.15
N ALA A 30 -4.84 -3.41 0.46
CA ALA A 30 -3.66 -3.96 1.10
C ALA A 30 -2.46 -3.04 0.85
N VAL A 31 -1.60 -2.88 1.86
CA VAL A 31 -0.37 -2.08 1.80
C VAL A 31 0.80 -2.93 2.26
N ARG A 32 1.92 -2.87 1.53
CA ARG A 32 3.13 -3.61 1.89
C ARG A 32 4.41 -2.84 1.60
N ASP A 33 5.49 -3.35 2.18
CA ASP A 33 6.85 -2.94 1.88
C ASP A 33 7.29 -3.49 0.50
N THR A 34 7.79 -2.59 -0.36
CA THR A 34 8.27 -2.90 -1.72
C THR A 34 9.57 -3.73 -1.71
N GLN A 35 10.43 -3.51 -0.71
CA GLN A 35 11.72 -4.19 -0.52
C GLN A 35 11.54 -5.54 0.17
N HIS A 36 10.54 -5.66 1.04
CA HIS A 36 10.26 -6.87 1.81
C HIS A 36 8.96 -7.57 1.40
N ARG A 37 8.70 -7.72 0.09
CA ARG A 37 7.45 -8.29 -0.47
C ARG A 37 7.08 -9.70 0.01
N HIS A 38 8.08 -10.43 0.52
CA HIS A 38 7.91 -11.80 1.00
C HIS A 38 7.41 -11.86 2.46
N LEU A 39 7.42 -10.72 3.15
CA LEU A 39 6.79 -10.58 4.46
C LEU A 39 5.29 -10.35 4.29
N SER A 40 4.59 -10.27 5.43
CA SER A 40 3.15 -9.99 5.46
C SER A 40 2.82 -8.57 4.98
N GLN A 41 1.55 -8.33 4.72
CA GLN A 41 0.98 -7.05 4.30
C GLN A 41 -0.03 -6.57 5.34
N LEU A 42 -0.31 -5.28 5.32
CA LEU A 42 -1.41 -4.69 6.09
C LEU A 42 -2.67 -4.75 5.24
N ASP A 43 -3.61 -5.60 5.61
CA ASP A 43 -4.93 -5.67 5.00
C ASP A 43 -5.91 -4.79 5.79
N ALA A 44 -6.52 -3.83 5.11
CA ALA A 44 -7.56 -2.96 5.64
C ALA A 44 -8.88 -3.27 4.93
N SER A 45 -9.96 -3.39 5.71
CA SER A 45 -11.31 -3.36 5.17
C SER A 45 -11.59 -2.03 4.46
N ALA A 46 -12.63 -2.00 3.62
CA ALA A 46 -13.04 -0.77 2.95
C ALA A 46 -13.28 0.39 3.95
N ALA A 47 -13.94 0.12 5.08
CA ALA A 47 -14.22 1.13 6.10
C ALA A 47 -12.95 1.65 6.79
N GLU A 48 -12.00 0.76 7.11
CA GLU A 48 -10.71 1.16 7.69
C GLU A 48 -9.88 1.97 6.72
N TRP A 49 -9.88 1.60 5.43
CA TRP A 49 -9.18 2.33 4.39
C TRP A 49 -9.75 3.74 4.18
N GLU A 50 -11.08 3.88 4.14
CA GLU A 50 -11.75 5.17 4.05
C GLU A 50 -11.43 6.06 5.25
N ALA A 51 -11.49 5.51 6.47
CA ALA A 51 -11.15 6.23 7.68
C ALA A 51 -9.68 6.67 7.69
N PHE A 52 -8.76 5.80 7.27
CA PHE A 52 -7.34 6.13 7.15
C PHE A 52 -7.10 7.28 6.16
N VAL A 53 -7.65 7.19 4.94
CA VAL A 53 -7.49 8.25 3.93
C VAL A 53 -8.10 9.57 4.41
N ALA A 54 -9.26 9.53 5.07
CA ALA A 54 -9.87 10.73 5.64
C ALA A 54 -8.99 11.39 6.70
N ALA A 55 -8.30 10.59 7.54
CA ALA A 55 -7.45 11.09 8.61
C ALA A 55 -6.15 11.73 8.10
N VAL A 56 -5.57 11.24 7.00
CA VAL A 56 -4.24 11.68 6.51
C VAL A 56 -4.28 12.74 5.41
N ARG A 57 -5.46 13.11 4.90
CA ARG A 57 -5.65 14.07 3.79
C ARG A 57 -5.67 15.55 4.24
N LEU A 58 -5.19 15.85 5.44
CA LEU A 58 -5.11 17.22 5.97
C LEU A 58 -4.17 18.11 5.13
#